data_AF-A0A3C0HRA1-F1
#
_entry.id   AF-A0A3C0HRA1-F1
#
_cell.length_a   1.000
_cell.length_b   1.000
_cell.length_c   1.000
_cell.angle_alpha   90.00
_cell.angle_beta   90.00
_cell.angle_gamma   90.00
#
_symmetry.space_group_name_H-M   'P 1'
#
loop_
_entity.id
_entity.type
_entity.pdbx_description
1 polymer ?
#
loop_
_entity_poly.entity_id
_entity_poly.type
_entity_poly.pdbx_seq_one_letter_code
_entity_poly.pdbx_strand_id
1 'polypeptide(L)'
;GRWGVKNLAFWGPFTLLVLAAWFFQWLPSLRSAWADSLLTRFSLIGLVWVELVYLRFPWKPLHLLPALVFVALLVGRSERRFAYAVAGGLALNAVVALTVAAPDVPHRATTGDLDVQLRRGVLITDIECRLEDGALGEWPPIGSDEAYDRSVGIFDCQTQLWRSGPRVPIDQGDAVAQMFGTPELAEAE
;
A
#
# COMPACT_ATOMS: atom_id res chain seq x y z
N GLY A 1 -3.59 -16.08 0.26
CA GLY A 1 -4.47 -15.44 -0.74
C GLY A 1 -4.23 -13.93 -0.79
N ARG A 2 -4.56 -13.28 -1.92
CA ARG A 2 -4.25 -11.87 -2.24
C ARG A 2 -4.53 -10.85 -1.13
N TRP A 3 -5.66 -10.99 -0.43
CA TRP A 3 -6.04 -10.11 0.68
C TRP A 3 -4.98 -10.08 1.80
N GLY A 4 -4.44 -11.24 2.18
CA GLY A 4 -3.43 -11.35 3.24
C GLY A 4 -2.10 -10.75 2.84
N VAL A 5 -1.65 -10.96 1.59
CA VAL A 5 -0.42 -10.34 1.06
C VAL A 5 -0.52 -8.82 1.09
N LYS A 6 -1.66 -8.28 0.67
CA LYS A 6 -1.91 -6.83 0.66
C LYS A 6 -1.97 -6.24 2.07
N ASN A 7 -2.61 -6.93 3.01
CA ASN A 7 -2.62 -6.54 4.41
C ASN A 7 -1.22 -6.58 5.03
N LEU A 8 -0.46 -7.65 4.78
CA LEU A 8 0.92 -7.76 5.24
C LEU A 8 1.80 -6.63 4.72
N ALA A 9 1.65 -6.29 3.44
CA ALA A 9 2.38 -5.19 2.86
C ALA A 9 1.97 -3.85 3.49
N PHE A 10 0.66 -3.56 3.57
CA PHE A 10 0.16 -2.29 4.09
C PHE A 10 0.53 -2.05 5.57
N TRP A 11 0.28 -3.03 6.42
CA TRP A 11 0.50 -2.91 7.86
C TRP A 11 1.95 -3.17 8.27
N GLY A 12 2.65 -4.06 7.54
CA GLY A 12 3.93 -4.60 7.93
C GLY A 12 3.80 -5.71 8.99
N PRO A 13 4.76 -6.67 9.02
CA PRO A 13 4.71 -7.82 9.92
C PRO A 13 4.71 -7.40 11.40
N PHE A 14 5.51 -6.40 11.77
CA PHE A 14 5.61 -5.94 13.15
C PHE A 14 4.28 -5.37 13.66
N THR A 15 3.65 -4.48 12.89
CA THR A 15 2.35 -3.89 13.26
C THR A 15 1.28 -4.96 13.39
N LEU A 16 1.24 -5.95 12.49
CA LEU A 16 0.29 -7.06 12.57
C LEU A 16 0.47 -7.90 13.84
N LEU A 17 1.72 -8.16 14.25
CA LEU A 17 2.00 -8.86 15.50
C LEU A 17 1.53 -8.08 16.73
N VAL A 18 1.74 -6.76 16.74
CA VAL A 18 1.26 -5.87 17.80
C VAL A 18 -0.27 -5.86 17.85
N LEU A 19 -0.94 -5.75 16.69
CA LEU A 19 -2.40 -5.77 16.59
C LEU A 19 -2.97 -7.13 17.03
N ALA A 20 -2.32 -8.24 16.69
CA ALA A 20 -2.72 -9.56 17.16
C ALA A 20 -2.61 -9.67 18.69
N ALA A 21 -1.48 -9.25 19.28
CA ALA A 21 -1.29 -9.25 20.72
C ALA A 21 -2.32 -8.37 21.43
N TRP A 22 -2.55 -7.15 20.92
CA TRP A 22 -3.58 -6.24 21.41
C TRP A 22 -4.97 -6.88 21.34
N PHE A 23 -5.33 -7.49 20.21
CA PHE A 23 -6.62 -8.14 20.01
C PHE A 23 -6.84 -9.27 21.03
N PHE A 24 -5.87 -10.15 21.23
CA PHE A 24 -5.98 -11.23 22.22
C PHE A 24 -6.09 -10.72 23.66
N GLN A 25 -5.38 -9.64 24.01
CA GLN A 25 -5.52 -9.01 25.33
C GLN A 25 -6.91 -8.37 25.50
N TRP A 26 -7.45 -7.77 24.45
CA TRP A 26 -8.72 -7.05 24.48
C TRP A 26 -9.95 -7.96 24.36
N LEU A 27 -9.81 -9.12 23.72
CA LEU A 27 -10.89 -10.07 23.39
C LEU A 27 -11.80 -10.44 24.59
N PRO A 28 -11.29 -10.70 25.81
CA PRO A 28 -12.14 -11.00 26.97
C PRO A 28 -13.09 -9.85 27.33
N SER A 29 -12.71 -8.61 27.05
CA SER A 29 -13.50 -7.40 27.32
C SER A 29 -14.34 -6.93 26.13
N LEU A 30 -14.31 -7.64 25.00
CA LEU A 30 -14.98 -7.23 23.77
C LEU A 30 -16.49 -7.06 23.96
N ARG A 31 -17.13 -7.98 24.71
CA ARG A 31 -18.58 -7.94 24.93
C ARG A 31 -19.02 -6.70 25.72
N SER A 32 -18.30 -6.35 26.78
CA SER A 32 -18.60 -5.12 27.55
C SER A 32 -18.25 -3.87 26.74
N ALA A 33 -17.09 -3.84 26.09
CA ALA A 33 -16.69 -2.72 25.23
C ALA A 33 -17.70 -2.45 24.09
N TRP A 34 -18.31 -3.51 23.54
CA TRP A 34 -19.42 -3.41 22.58
C TRP A 34 -20.69 -2.86 23.23
N ALA A 35 -21.06 -3.32 24.43
CA ALA A 35 -22.27 -2.86 25.13
C ALA A 35 -22.17 -1.38 25.55
N ASP A 36 -20.99 -0.94 25.95
CA ASP A 36 -20.84 0.33 26.66
C ASP A 36 -20.40 1.51 25.76
N SER A 37 -19.91 1.24 24.55
CA SER A 37 -19.31 2.29 23.71
C SER A 37 -19.82 2.30 22.26
N LEU A 38 -20.47 3.40 21.88
CA LEU A 38 -20.83 3.69 20.49
C LEU A 38 -19.59 3.74 19.58
N LEU A 39 -18.49 4.30 20.09
CA LEU A 39 -17.23 4.41 19.34
C LEU A 39 -16.64 3.04 19.00
N THR A 40 -16.67 2.10 19.95
CA THR A 40 -16.24 0.71 19.72
C THR A 40 -17.08 0.06 18.63
N ARG A 41 -18.41 0.20 18.68
CA ARG A 41 -19.31 -0.35 17.65
C ARG A 41 -19.02 0.25 16.28
N PHE A 42 -18.97 1.57 16.19
CA PHE A 42 -18.69 2.29 14.96
C PHE A 42 -17.35 1.85 14.36
N SER A 43 -16.30 1.77 15.19
CA SER A 43 -14.97 1.42 14.72
C SER A 43 -14.86 -0.04 14.28
N LEU A 44 -15.46 -0.98 15.02
CA LEU A 44 -15.48 -2.39 14.63
C LEU A 44 -16.29 -2.63 13.36
N ILE A 45 -17.51 -2.06 13.28
CA ILE A 45 -18.36 -2.20 12.09
C ILE A 45 -17.66 -1.60 10.88
N GLY A 46 -17.09 -0.41 11.03
CA GLY A 46 -16.32 0.26 9.98
C GLY A 46 -15.11 -0.55 9.53
N LEU A 47 -14.32 -1.08 10.47
CA LEU A 47 -13.16 -1.92 10.17
C LEU A 47 -13.57 -3.18 9.40
N VAL A 48 -14.57 -3.91 9.89
CA VAL A 48 -15.08 -5.12 9.24
C VAL A 48 -15.62 -4.80 7.85
N TRP A 49 -16.37 -3.70 7.70
CA TRP A 49 -16.90 -3.27 6.41
C TRP A 49 -15.78 -2.98 5.40
N VAL A 50 -14.77 -2.20 5.79
CA VAL A 50 -13.63 -1.88 4.93
C VAL A 50 -12.90 -3.15 4.52
N GLU A 51 -12.61 -4.06 5.45
CA GLU A 51 -11.92 -5.31 5.14
C GLU A 51 -12.74 -6.23 4.23
N LEU A 52 -14.07 -6.32 4.41
CA LEU A 52 -14.94 -7.13 3.56
C LEU A 52 -15.00 -6.58 2.13
N VAL A 53 -15.14 -5.26 1.99
CA VAL A 53 -15.12 -4.60 0.68
C VAL A 53 -13.74 -4.81 0.03
N TYR A 54 -12.66 -4.64 0.79
CA TYR A 54 -11.30 -4.84 0.31
C TYR A 54 -11.00 -6.29 -0.08
N LEU A 55 -11.56 -7.26 0.63
CA LEU A 55 -11.50 -8.69 0.30
C LEU A 55 -12.20 -8.96 -1.04
N ARG A 56 -13.38 -8.35 -1.25
CA ARG A 56 -14.22 -8.56 -2.43
C ARG A 56 -13.68 -7.91 -3.69
N PHE A 57 -13.12 -6.71 -3.58
CA PHE A 57 -12.65 -5.92 -4.73
C PHE A 57 -11.13 -5.96 -4.89
N PRO A 58 -10.59 -5.98 -6.12
CA PRO A 58 -9.15 -6.04 -6.36
C PRO A 58 -8.46 -4.68 -6.16
N TRP A 59 -8.73 -3.98 -5.06
CA TRP A 59 -8.25 -2.63 -4.81
C TRP A 59 -6.77 -2.54 -4.45
N LYS A 60 -6.19 -1.35 -4.63
CA LYS A 60 -4.80 -1.02 -4.27
C LYS A 60 -4.65 -0.92 -2.74
N PRO A 61 -3.48 -1.22 -2.14
CA PRO A 61 -3.22 -1.12 -0.70
C PRO A 61 -3.66 0.19 -0.05
N LEU A 62 -3.59 1.32 -0.77
CA LEU A 62 -4.02 2.64 -0.28
C LEU A 62 -5.50 2.68 0.16
N HIS A 63 -6.34 1.76 -0.33
CA HIS A 63 -7.75 1.67 0.08
C HIS A 63 -7.92 1.08 1.49
N LEU A 64 -6.83 0.69 2.17
CA LEU A 64 -6.83 0.32 3.59
C LEU A 64 -6.63 1.52 4.52
N LEU A 65 -6.42 2.74 4.01
CA LEU A 65 -6.35 3.95 4.84
C LEU A 65 -7.58 4.15 5.76
N PRO A 66 -8.82 3.88 5.33
CA PRO A 66 -9.96 3.90 6.24
C PRO A 66 -9.86 2.85 7.37
N ALA A 67 -9.31 1.66 7.08
CA ALA A 67 -9.08 0.63 8.11
C ALA A 67 -8.07 1.12 9.16
N LEU A 68 -7.03 1.84 8.73
CA LEU A 68 -6.07 2.50 9.64
C LEU A 68 -6.77 3.45 10.63
N VAL A 69 -7.73 4.24 10.18
CA VAL A 69 -8.51 5.14 11.05
C VAL A 69 -9.28 4.34 12.10
N PHE A 70 -9.99 3.29 11.69
CA PHE A 70 -10.78 2.48 12.62
C PHE A 70 -9.90 1.73 13.64
N VAL A 71 -8.74 1.22 13.20
CA VAL A 71 -7.75 0.62 14.09
C VAL A 71 -7.20 1.66 15.07
N ALA A 72 -6.89 2.88 14.61
CA ALA A 72 -6.41 3.94 15.48
C ALA A 72 -7.45 4.32 16.56
N LEU A 73 -8.74 4.36 16.23
CA LEU A 73 -9.81 4.60 17.20
C LEU A 73 -9.91 3.48 18.25
N LEU A 74 -9.76 2.22 17.83
CA LEU A 74 -9.82 1.06 18.73
C LEU A 74 -8.59 0.98 19.64
N VAL A 75 -7.40 1.05 19.06
CA VAL A 75 -6.12 0.97 19.79
C VAL A 75 -5.89 2.22 20.64
N GLY A 76 -6.34 3.39 20.19
CA GLY A 76 -6.21 4.66 20.93
C GLY A 76 -6.97 4.68 22.26
N ARG A 77 -7.95 3.79 22.44
CA ARG A 77 -8.66 3.59 23.71
C ARG A 77 -7.94 2.63 24.69
N SER A 78 -6.91 1.94 24.22
CA SER A 78 -6.17 0.94 24.99
C SER A 78 -4.97 1.55 25.73
N GLU A 79 -4.17 0.70 26.36
CA GLU A 79 -2.93 1.14 26.99
C GLU A 79 -2.00 1.84 25.98
N ARG A 80 -1.39 2.95 26.41
CA ARG A 80 -0.51 3.78 25.55
C ARG A 80 0.58 2.97 24.84
N ARG A 81 1.07 1.89 25.46
CA ARG A 81 2.07 0.99 24.88
C ARG A 81 1.65 0.42 23.52
N PHE A 82 0.38 0.07 23.33
CA PHE A 82 -0.09 -0.49 22.06
C PHE A 82 -0.22 0.58 21.00
N ALA A 83 -0.73 1.76 21.36
CA ALA A 83 -0.77 2.89 20.44
C ALA A 83 0.62 3.28 19.94
N TYR A 84 1.61 3.36 20.85
CA TYR A 84 3.00 3.63 20.47
C TYR A 84 3.63 2.50 19.66
N ALA A 85 3.34 1.23 19.99
CA ALA A 85 3.85 0.09 19.23
C ALA A 85 3.25 0.03 17.81
N VAL A 86 1.96 0.32 17.65
CA VAL A 86 1.32 0.41 16.32
C VAL A 86 1.91 1.58 15.54
N ALA A 87 2.00 2.77 16.14
CA ALA A 87 2.60 3.94 15.48
C ALA A 87 4.07 3.70 15.07
N GLY A 88 4.86 3.12 15.97
CA GLY A 88 6.25 2.74 15.71
C GLY A 88 6.36 1.66 14.64
N GLY A 89 5.44 0.70 14.61
CA GLY A 89 5.36 -0.32 13.56
C GLY A 89 5.05 0.26 12.18
N LEU A 90 4.09 1.19 12.11
CA LEU A 90 3.77 1.91 10.88
C LEU A 90 4.94 2.78 10.41
N ALA A 91 5.61 3.48 11.33
CA ALA A 91 6.82 4.25 11.02
C ALA A 91 7.96 3.35 10.52
N LEU A 92 8.14 2.18 11.14
CA LEU A 92 9.09 1.18 10.68
C LEU A 92 8.73 0.69 9.27
N ASN A 93 7.46 0.36 9.01
CA ASN A 93 7.00 -0.07 7.68
C ASN A 93 7.18 1.02 6.62
N ALA A 94 7.08 2.29 7.03
CA ALA A 94 7.32 3.44 6.16
C ALA A 94 8.80 3.59 5.75
N VAL A 95 9.73 3.07 6.54
CA VAL A 95 11.17 3.11 6.24
C VAL A 95 11.66 1.81 5.62
N VAL A 96 11.18 0.67 6.12
CA VAL A 96 11.54 -0.68 5.69
C VAL A 96 10.28 -1.49 5.48
N ALA A 97 10.02 -1.86 4.23
CA ALA A 97 8.90 -2.71 3.88
C ALA A 97 9.36 -4.16 3.69
N LEU A 98 8.48 -5.11 4.00
CA LEU A 98 8.65 -6.52 3.66
C LEU A 98 7.70 -6.86 2.51
N THR A 99 8.25 -7.20 1.35
CA THR A 99 7.49 -7.81 0.26
C THR A 99 7.54 -9.32 0.44
N VAL A 100 6.42 -10.00 0.23
CA VAL A 100 6.29 -11.47 0.39
C VAL A 100 5.82 -12.17 -0.88
N ALA A 101 5.25 -11.44 -1.83
CA ALA A 101 4.81 -12.05 -3.08
C ALA A 101 5.02 -11.12 -4.28
N ALA A 102 5.38 -11.75 -5.40
CA ALA A 102 5.55 -11.16 -6.71
C ALA A 102 4.34 -11.47 -7.59
N PRO A 103 3.69 -10.47 -8.23
CA PRO A 103 2.73 -10.75 -9.29
C PRO A 103 3.43 -11.31 -10.54
N ASP A 104 2.89 -12.36 -11.15
CA ASP A 104 3.40 -12.94 -12.41
C ASP A 104 3.41 -11.93 -13.56
N VAL A 105 2.35 -11.12 -13.66
CA VAL A 105 2.24 -10.05 -14.65
C VAL A 105 1.89 -8.73 -13.97
N PRO A 106 2.70 -7.66 -14.14
CA PRO A 106 2.34 -6.33 -13.66
C PRO A 106 0.95 -5.92 -14.16
N HIS A 107 0.10 -5.42 -13.26
CA HIS A 107 -1.29 -4.99 -13.54
C HIS A 107 -2.28 -6.05 -14.06
N ARG A 108 -1.84 -7.28 -14.37
CA ARG A 108 -2.70 -8.37 -14.89
C ARG A 108 -2.53 -9.71 -14.18
N ALA A 109 -1.84 -9.75 -13.04
CA ALA A 109 -1.56 -11.01 -12.33
C ALA A 109 -2.84 -11.76 -11.93
N THR A 110 -2.85 -13.04 -12.28
CA THR A 110 -3.86 -14.03 -11.87
C THR A 110 -3.31 -14.95 -10.78
N THR A 111 -1.99 -15.14 -10.72
CA THR A 111 -1.30 -15.90 -9.68
C THR A 111 -0.26 -15.02 -8.95
N GLY A 112 0.69 -15.63 -8.23
CA GLY A 112 1.86 -14.93 -7.74
C GLY A 112 2.87 -15.89 -7.11
N ASP A 113 4.15 -15.54 -7.21
CA ASP A 113 5.24 -16.30 -6.61
C ASP A 113 5.58 -15.78 -5.21
N LEU A 114 6.02 -16.67 -4.32
CA LEU A 114 6.54 -16.29 -3.01
C LEU A 114 7.92 -15.66 -3.19
N ASP A 115 8.03 -14.38 -2.88
CA ASP A 115 9.28 -13.61 -2.99
C ASP A 115 9.43 -12.72 -1.76
N VAL A 116 10.24 -13.18 -0.81
CA VAL A 116 10.44 -12.52 0.49
C VAL A 116 11.66 -11.61 0.42
N GLN A 117 11.43 -10.30 0.37
CA GLN A 117 12.50 -9.30 0.28
C GLN A 117 12.27 -8.14 1.23
N LEU A 118 13.36 -7.66 1.84
CA LEU A 118 13.39 -6.36 2.51
C LEU A 118 13.58 -5.26 1.49
N ARG A 119 12.80 -4.20 1.63
CA ARG A 119 12.69 -3.11 0.66
C ARG A 119 12.69 -1.78 1.40
N ARG A 120 13.01 -0.71 0.67
CA ARG A 120 12.77 0.65 1.15
C ARG A 120 11.27 0.85 1.28
N GLY A 121 10.84 1.37 2.41
CA GLY A 121 9.43 1.62 2.70
C GLY A 121 8.87 2.81 1.91
N VAL A 122 7.58 3.09 2.14
CA VAL A 122 6.84 4.14 1.43
C VAL A 122 7.50 5.52 1.50
N LEU A 123 8.00 5.90 2.67
CA LEU A 123 8.57 7.21 2.88
C LEU A 123 9.89 7.40 2.13
N ILE A 124 10.79 6.42 2.23
CA ILE A 124 12.11 6.51 1.61
C ILE A 124 12.00 6.52 0.09
N THR A 125 11.17 5.63 -0.46
CA THR A 125 10.97 5.56 -1.91
C THR A 125 10.31 6.84 -2.45
N ASP A 126 9.32 7.41 -1.75
CA ASP A 126 8.70 8.68 -2.15
C ASP A 126 9.73 9.83 -2.17
N ILE A 127 10.57 9.93 -1.14
CA ILE A 127 11.66 10.92 -1.09
C ILE A 127 12.61 10.73 -2.28
N GLU A 128 13.07 9.50 -2.53
CA GLU A 128 13.97 9.20 -3.64
C GLU A 128 13.33 9.53 -5.00
N CYS A 129 12.07 9.15 -5.24
CA CYS A 129 11.37 9.48 -6.49
C CYS A 129 11.22 11.00 -6.68
N ARG A 130 10.97 11.77 -5.61
CA ARG A 130 10.89 13.24 -5.69
C ARG A 130 12.25 13.89 -5.96
N LEU A 131 13.32 13.34 -5.39
CA LEU A 131 14.68 13.81 -5.64
C LEU A 131 15.10 13.50 -7.09
N GLU A 132 14.78 12.31 -7.59
CA GLU A 132 15.00 11.94 -9.00
C GLU A 132 14.20 12.85 -9.94
N ASP A 133 12.92 13.06 -9.66
CA ASP A 133 12.08 13.98 -10.45
C ASP A 133 12.65 15.41 -10.45
N GLY A 134 13.08 15.92 -9.30
CA GLY A 134 13.72 17.22 -9.20
C GLY A 134 15.01 17.34 -10.03
N ALA A 135 15.75 16.24 -10.22
CA ALA A 135 16.95 16.19 -11.05
C ALA A 135 16.65 16.22 -12.56
N LEU A 136 15.42 15.96 -12.98
CA LEU A 136 14.98 16.01 -14.39
C LEU A 136 14.72 17.44 -14.88
N GLY A 137 14.85 18.45 -14.01
CA GLY A 137 14.65 19.86 -14.36
C GLY A 137 13.19 20.31 -14.26
N GLU A 138 12.88 21.47 -14.85
CA GLU A 138 11.55 22.08 -14.77
C GLU A 138 10.44 21.19 -15.33
N TRP A 139 9.24 21.33 -14.77
CA TRP A 139 8.09 20.56 -15.19
C TRP A 139 7.69 20.93 -16.64
N PRO A 140 7.41 19.97 -17.53
CA PRO A 140 6.97 20.27 -18.89
C PRO A 140 5.61 20.99 -18.90
N PRO A 141 5.24 21.69 -20.00
CA PRO A 141 3.97 22.38 -20.10
C PRO A 141 2.78 21.44 -19.82
N ILE A 142 1.86 21.86 -18.94
CA ILE A 142 0.68 21.06 -18.59
C ILE A 142 -0.13 20.76 -19.85
N GLY A 143 -0.43 19.47 -20.07
CA GLY A 143 -1.19 19.00 -21.23
C GLY A 143 -0.33 18.62 -22.45
N SER A 144 1.00 18.75 -22.36
CA SER A 144 1.92 18.14 -23.33
C SER A 144 2.08 16.63 -23.11
N ASP A 145 2.48 15.91 -24.15
CA ASP A 145 2.81 14.48 -24.05
C ASP A 145 3.96 14.25 -23.06
N GLU A 146 4.97 15.12 -23.05
CA GLU A 146 6.08 15.10 -22.09
C GLU A 146 5.61 15.22 -20.63
N ALA A 147 4.61 16.07 -20.36
CA ALA A 147 4.02 16.18 -19.03
C ALA A 147 3.23 14.92 -18.64
N TYR A 148 2.60 14.26 -19.61
CA TYR A 148 1.91 12.98 -19.40
C TYR A 148 2.93 11.87 -19.08
N ASP A 149 3.97 11.70 -19.91
CA ASP A 149 5.00 10.68 -19.73
C ASP A 149 5.72 10.85 -18.38
N ARG A 150 6.12 12.09 -18.04
CA ARG A 150 6.72 12.38 -16.73
C ARG A 150 5.80 12.05 -15.56
N SER A 151 4.50 12.33 -15.68
CA SER A 151 3.52 11.98 -14.62
C SER A 151 3.40 10.47 -14.43
N VAL A 152 3.45 9.70 -15.53
CA VAL A 152 3.42 8.24 -15.50
C VAL A 152 4.71 7.69 -14.88
N GLY A 153 5.88 8.19 -15.28
CA GLY A 153 7.16 7.76 -14.72
C GLY A 153 7.24 7.96 -13.21
N ILE A 154 6.75 9.10 -12.69
CA ILE A 154 6.67 9.34 -11.23
C ILE A 154 5.71 8.37 -10.57
N PHE A 155 4.53 8.18 -11.15
CA PHE A 155 3.53 7.25 -10.62
C PHE A 155 4.08 5.82 -10.57
N ASP A 156 4.78 5.38 -11.60
CA ASP A 156 5.39 4.06 -11.64
C ASP A 156 6.52 3.92 -10.62
N CYS A 157 7.39 4.92 -10.48
CA CYS A 157 8.39 4.98 -9.41
C CYS A 157 7.74 4.81 -8.03
N GLN A 158 6.68 5.56 -7.74
CA GLN A 158 5.98 5.49 -6.46
C GLN A 158 5.19 4.19 -6.26
N THR A 159 4.73 3.53 -7.33
CA THR A 159 3.94 2.28 -7.17
C THR A 159 4.80 1.03 -7.00
N GLN A 160 6.11 1.12 -7.22
CA GLN A 160 7.06 0.02 -6.99
C GLN A 160 7.20 -0.38 -5.52
N LEU A 161 6.67 0.42 -4.59
CA LEU A 161 6.54 0.13 -3.16
C LEU A 161 5.97 -1.25 -2.83
N TRP A 162 5.17 -1.80 -3.75
CA TRP A 162 4.43 -3.03 -3.57
C TRP A 162 4.85 -4.14 -4.54
N ARG A 163 5.88 -3.90 -5.37
CA ARG A 163 6.37 -4.86 -6.37
C ARG A 163 7.70 -5.48 -5.93
N SER A 164 7.83 -6.77 -6.18
CA SER A 164 9.11 -7.47 -6.24
C SER A 164 9.95 -7.00 -7.43
N GLY A 165 11.26 -7.23 -7.38
CA GLY A 165 12.19 -6.92 -8.49
C GLY A 165 12.95 -5.61 -8.33
N PRO A 166 13.95 -5.29 -9.18
CA PRO A 166 14.74 -4.07 -9.04
C PRO A 166 13.89 -2.80 -9.15
N ARG A 167 14.29 -1.72 -8.46
CA ARG A 167 13.70 -0.39 -8.64
C ARG A 167 13.98 0.05 -10.08
N VAL A 168 12.94 0.51 -10.78
CA VAL A 168 13.08 1.13 -12.11
C VAL A 168 13.12 2.65 -11.90
N PRO A 169 14.12 3.36 -12.47
CA PRO A 169 14.16 4.82 -12.47
C PRO A 169 12.93 5.44 -13.12
N ILE A 170 12.71 6.73 -12.89
CA ILE A 170 11.70 7.49 -13.65
C ILE A 170 12.11 7.47 -15.13
N ASP A 171 11.28 6.81 -15.95
CA ASP A 171 11.40 6.80 -17.40
C ASP A 171 10.58 7.95 -17.99
N GLN A 172 11.13 8.63 -18.99
CA GLN A 172 10.45 9.66 -19.78
C GLN A 172 10.10 9.16 -21.19
N GLY A 173 10.17 7.84 -21.43
CA GLY A 173 9.71 7.21 -22.66
C GLY A 173 8.19 7.22 -22.80
N ASP A 174 7.72 6.82 -24.00
CA ASP A 174 6.30 6.81 -24.37
C ASP A 174 5.46 5.95 -23.41
N ALA A 175 4.76 6.60 -22.48
CA ALA A 175 3.96 5.94 -21.46
C ALA A 175 2.76 5.20 -22.06
N VAL A 176 2.28 5.61 -23.24
CA VAL A 176 1.19 4.94 -23.95
C VAL A 176 1.67 3.60 -24.46
N ALA A 177 2.84 3.56 -25.12
CA ALA A 177 3.47 2.31 -25.55
C ALA A 177 3.77 1.38 -24.38
N GLN A 178 4.17 1.93 -23.21
CA GLN A 178 4.43 1.12 -22.02
C GLN A 178 3.16 0.55 -21.36
N MET A 179 2.06 1.32 -21.31
CA MET A 179 0.81 0.85 -20.68
C MET A 179 -0.03 -0.04 -21.58
N PHE A 180 -0.10 0.26 -22.88
CA PHE A 180 -1.03 -0.37 -23.82
C PHE A 180 -0.33 -1.26 -24.84
N GLY A 181 1.01 -1.31 -24.82
CA GLY A 181 1.81 -1.87 -25.90
C GLY A 181 1.95 -0.87 -27.05
N THR A 182 3.02 -0.98 -27.82
CA THR A 182 3.07 -0.33 -29.14
C THR A 182 1.90 -0.86 -29.96
N PRO A 183 1.06 -0.02 -30.59
CA PRO A 183 0.12 -0.52 -31.57
C PRO A 183 0.93 -1.27 -32.61
N GLU A 184 0.71 -2.57 -32.75
CA GLU A 184 1.17 -3.30 -33.92
C GLU A 184 0.60 -2.52 -35.10
N LEU A 185 1.48 -1.83 -35.83
CA LEU A 185 1.18 -1.43 -37.19
C LEU A 185 0.90 -2.76 -37.89
N ALA A 186 -0.39 -3.10 -38.00
CA ALA A 186 -0.83 -4.13 -38.91
C ALA A 186 -0.25 -3.73 -40.27
N GLU A 187 0.80 -4.44 -40.69
CA GLU A 187 1.34 -4.36 -42.03
C GLU A 187 0.16 -4.64 -42.97
N ALA A 188 -0.31 -3.57 -43.60
CA ALA A 188 -1.21 -3.66 -44.73
C ALA A 188 -0.38 -4.19 -45.90
N GLU A 189 -0.39 -5.52 -46.07
CA GLU A 189 -0.21 -6.15 -47.38
C GLU A 189 -1.53 -6.13 -48.17
#